data_AF-A0A9E6WEX3-F1
#
_entry.id   AF-A0A9E6WEX3-F1
#
_cell.length_a   1.000
_cell.length_b   1.000
_cell.length_c   1.000
_cell.angle_alpha   90.00
_cell.angle_beta   90.00
_cell.angle_gamma   90.00
#
_symmetry.space_group_name_H-M   'P 1'
#
loop_
_entity.id
_entity.type
_entity.pdbx_description
1 polymer ?
#
loop_
_entity_poly.entity_id
_entity_poly.type
_entity_poly.pdbx_seq_one_letter_code
_entity_poly.pdbx_strand_id
1 'polypeptide(L)'
;MDDGVFTIALANLVRRRCDSLDGRVLKAMGILRDLKAEARALGYTQAEIDAYVDSDAEKERMKARAAALFEARGVDPDNPEDLCRFGREEIAQNSPVGVLLKAR
;
A
#
# COMPACT_ATOMS: atom_id res chain seq x y z
N MET A 1 -6.91 -8.97 -6.41
CA MET A 1 -6.51 -8.89 -4.99
C MET A 1 -5.11 -8.34 -4.70
N ASP A 2 -4.01 -8.97 -5.14
CA ASP A 2 -2.62 -8.64 -4.72
C ASP A 2 -2.24 -7.16 -4.89
N ASP A 3 -2.63 -6.54 -6.00
CA ASP A 3 -2.31 -5.12 -6.28
C ASP A 3 -2.98 -4.16 -5.31
N GLY A 4 -4.20 -4.47 -4.85
CA GLY A 4 -4.90 -3.64 -3.88
C GLY A 4 -4.26 -3.73 -2.49
N VAL A 5 -3.89 -4.95 -2.08
CA VAL A 5 -3.17 -5.17 -0.80
C VAL A 5 -1.82 -4.45 -0.83
N PHE A 6 -1.06 -4.58 -1.92
CA PHE A 6 0.20 -3.90 -2.12
C PHE A 6 0.04 -2.37 -2.08
N THR A 7 -0.96 -1.83 -2.77
CA THR A 7 -1.25 -0.39 -2.82
C THR A 7 -1.54 0.17 -1.43
N ILE A 8 -2.37 -0.51 -0.64
CA ILE A 8 -2.71 -0.09 0.73
C ILE A 8 -1.47 -0.16 1.64
N ALA A 9 -0.69 -1.24 1.54
CA ALA A 9 0.53 -1.41 2.32
C ALA A 9 1.54 -0.28 2.02
N LEU A 10 1.75 0.03 0.75
CA LEU A 10 2.67 1.07 0.30
C LEU A 10 2.21 2.47 0.71
N ALA A 11 0.92 2.80 0.54
CA ALA A 11 0.37 4.07 1.02
C ALA A 11 0.50 4.21 2.54
N ASN A 12 0.28 3.13 3.30
CA ASN A 12 0.46 3.15 4.75
C ASN A 12 1.93 3.29 5.17
N LEU A 13 2.89 2.69 4.45
CA LEU A 13 4.32 2.89 4.67
C LEU A 13 4.69 4.36 4.50
N VAL A 14 4.32 4.97 3.37
CA VAL A 14 4.60 6.39 3.07
C VAL A 14 4.01 7.29 4.14
N ARG A 15 2.72 7.13 4.49
CA ARG A 15 2.07 7.91 5.55
C ARG A 15 2.76 7.78 6.91
N ARG A 16 3.30 6.61 7.24
CA ARG A 16 3.97 6.37 8.55
C ARG A 16 5.36 6.95 8.63
N ARG A 17 6.05 7.09 7.49
CA ARG A 17 7.41 7.65 7.42
C ARG A 17 7.43 9.12 7.04
N CYS A 18 6.34 9.64 6.45
CA CYS A 18 6.25 11.00 5.99
C CYS A 18 5.24 11.83 6.79
N ASP A 19 5.72 12.72 7.65
CA ASP A 19 4.86 13.56 8.51
C ASP A 19 4.06 14.63 7.76
N SER A 20 4.49 14.97 6.53
CA SER A 20 3.80 15.96 5.67
C SER A 20 2.62 15.37 4.88
N LEU A 21 2.42 14.05 4.91
CA LEU A 21 1.38 13.36 4.15
C LEU A 21 0.45 12.60 5.10
N ASP A 22 -0.86 12.74 4.87
CA ASP A 22 -1.88 12.01 5.59
C ASP A 22 -2.57 10.97 4.70
N GLY A 23 -3.10 9.92 5.34
CA GLY A 23 -3.87 8.89 4.64
C GLY A 23 -5.34 9.26 4.53
N ARG A 24 -5.95 8.96 3.39
CA ARG A 24 -7.41 9.00 3.19
C ARG A 24 -8.03 7.73 3.74
N VAL A 25 -8.11 7.62 5.06
CA VAL A 25 -8.53 6.39 5.77
C VAL A 25 -9.89 5.87 5.30
N LEU A 26 -10.86 6.75 5.05
CA LEU A 26 -12.18 6.34 4.52
C LEU A 26 -12.09 5.67 3.15
N LYS A 27 -11.21 6.17 2.25
CA LYS A 27 -10.98 5.52 0.95
C LYS A 27 -10.29 4.18 1.12
N ALA A 28 -9.26 4.11 1.97
CA ALA A 28 -8.55 2.86 2.25
C ALA A 28 -9.51 1.79 2.82
N MET A 29 -10.43 2.18 3.70
CA MET A 29 -11.48 1.27 4.21
C MET A 29 -12.43 0.76 3.11
N GLY A 30 -12.75 1.59 2.12
CA GLY A 30 -13.54 1.18 0.95
C GLY A 30 -12.82 0.09 0.15
N ILE A 31 -11.57 0.34 -0.24
CA ILE A 31 -10.77 -0.64 -1.00
C ILE A 31 -10.58 -1.94 -0.20
N LEU A 32 -10.34 -1.87 1.11
CA LEU A 32 -10.24 -3.06 1.97
C LEU A 32 -11.53 -3.88 1.96
N ARG A 33 -12.70 -3.23 1.97
CA ARG A 33 -13.99 -3.91 1.88
C ARG A 33 -14.17 -4.59 0.53
N ASP A 34 -13.79 -3.92 -0.55
CA ASP A 34 -13.89 -4.46 -1.90
C ASP A 34 -12.98 -5.67 -2.09
N LEU A 35 -11.73 -5.59 -1.64
CA LEU A 35 -10.78 -6.72 -1.66
C LEU A 35 -11.29 -7.91 -0.85
N LYS A 36 -11.89 -7.65 0.31
CA LYS A 36 -12.48 -8.69 1.16
C LYS A 36 -13.71 -9.32 0.50
N ALA A 37 -14.51 -8.55 -0.24
CA ALA A 37 -15.63 -9.06 -1.01
C ALA A 37 -15.17 -9.90 -2.21
N GLU A 38 -14.13 -9.45 -2.93
CA GLU A 38 -13.49 -10.20 -4.02
C GLU A 38 -12.95 -11.54 -3.53
N ALA A 39 -12.24 -11.56 -2.40
CA ALA A 39 -11.73 -12.78 -1.79
C ALA A 39 -12.85 -13.78 -1.44
N ARG A 40 -13.94 -13.28 -0.85
CA ARG A 40 -15.10 -14.11 -0.52
C ARG A 40 -15.78 -14.65 -1.77
N ALA A 41 -15.86 -13.86 -2.85
CA ALA A 41 -16.42 -14.30 -4.12
C ALA A 41 -15.58 -15.41 -4.77
N LEU A 42 -14.27 -15.44 -4.50
CA LEU A 42 -13.36 -16.52 -4.90
C LEU A 42 -13.44 -17.76 -3.98
N GLY A 43 -14.27 -17.74 -2.94
CA GLY A 43 -14.47 -18.86 -2.02
C GLY A 43 -13.60 -18.83 -0.76
N TYR A 44 -12.77 -17.81 -0.57
CA TYR A 44 -11.95 -17.69 0.63
C TYR A 44 -12.80 -17.32 1.85
N THR A 45 -12.56 -18.03 2.95
CA THR A 45 -13.08 -17.71 4.28
C THR A 45 -12.35 -16.52 4.90
N GLN A 46 -12.92 -15.93 5.95
CA GLN A 46 -12.27 -14.85 6.67
C GLN A 46 -10.89 -15.27 7.23
N ALA A 47 -10.81 -16.47 7.79
CA ALA A 47 -9.58 -16.98 8.38
C ALA A 47 -8.49 -17.21 7.33
N GLU A 48 -8.84 -17.64 6.12
CA GLU A 48 -7.88 -17.80 5.02
C GLU A 48 -7.39 -16.45 4.50
N ILE A 49 -8.26 -15.44 4.43
CA ILE A 49 -7.87 -14.07 4.07
C ILE A 49 -6.89 -13.51 5.10
N ASP A 50 -7.19 -13.69 6.38
CA ASP A 50 -6.33 -13.19 7.47
C ASP A 50 -4.99 -13.94 7.48
N ALA A 51 -5.01 -15.27 7.33
CA ALA A 51 -3.79 -16.09 7.21
C ALA A 51 -2.94 -15.72 5.99
N TYR A 52 -3.56 -15.37 4.86
CA TYR A 52 -2.85 -14.89 3.67
C TYR A 52 -2.13 -13.57 3.93
N VAL A 53 -2.83 -12.58 4.52
CA VAL A 53 -2.22 -11.27 4.83
C VAL A 53 -1.15 -11.38 5.92
N ASP A 54 -1.31 -12.32 6.85
CA ASP A 54 -0.36 -12.55 7.93
C ASP A 54 0.82 -13.46 7.57
N SER A 55 0.78 -14.15 6.43
CA SER A 55 1.85 -15.02 5.96
C SER A 55 3.17 -14.26 5.80
N ASP A 56 4.23 -14.76 6.43
CA ASP A 56 5.58 -14.19 6.31
C ASP A 56 6.09 -14.26 4.88
N ALA A 57 5.77 -15.33 4.14
CA ALA A 57 6.14 -15.48 2.73
C ALA A 57 5.48 -14.40 1.86
N GLU A 58 4.21 -14.08 2.12
CA GLU A 58 3.48 -13.03 1.39
C GLU A 58 4.05 -11.65 1.73
N LYS A 59 4.35 -11.41 3.02
CA LYS A 59 5.01 -10.18 3.48
C LYS A 59 6.38 -10.00 2.81
N GLU A 60 7.17 -11.05 2.71
CA GLU A 60 8.49 -11.02 2.08
C GLU A 60 8.40 -10.77 0.57
N ARG A 61 7.45 -11.42 -0.12
CA ARG A 61 7.16 -11.14 -1.53
C ARG A 61 6.77 -9.68 -1.75
N MET A 62 5.90 -9.13 -0.89
CA MET A 62 5.49 -7.72 -0.97
C MET A 62 6.64 -6.76 -0.69
N LYS A 63 7.54 -7.08 0.24
CA LYS A 63 8.75 -6.29 0.51
C LYS A 63 9.70 -6.29 -0.69
N ALA A 64 9.95 -7.46 -1.30
CA ALA A 64 10.77 -7.56 -2.50
C ALA A 64 10.18 -6.76 -3.67
N ARG A 65 8.84 -6.81 -3.84
CA ARG A 65 8.12 -5.99 -4.82
C ARG A 65 8.28 -4.48 -4.54
N ALA A 66 8.18 -4.06 -3.28
CA ALA A 66 8.38 -2.67 -2.89
C ALA A 66 9.83 -2.22 -3.13
N ALA A 67 10.82 -3.05 -2.79
CA ALA A 67 12.23 -2.77 -3.02
C ALA A 67 12.54 -2.57 -4.51
N ALA A 68 12.06 -3.46 -5.38
CA ALA A 68 12.23 -3.34 -6.83
C ALA A 68 11.56 -2.07 -7.39
N LEU A 69 10.38 -1.71 -6.88
CA LEU A 69 9.70 -0.47 -7.26
C LEU A 69 10.53 0.75 -6.85
N PHE A 70 11.04 0.76 -5.63
CA PHE A 70 11.83 1.86 -5.08
C PHE A 70 13.17 2.03 -5.79
N GLU A 71 13.86 0.93 -6.07
CA GLU A 71 15.10 0.93 -6.87
C GLU A 71 14.85 1.52 -8.26
N ALA A 72 13.79 1.08 -8.94
CA ALA A 72 13.42 1.60 -10.26
C ALA A 72 13.04 3.10 -10.26
N ARG A 73 12.63 3.63 -9.10
CA ARG A 73 12.21 5.03 -8.92
C ARG A 73 13.28 5.90 -8.25
N GLY A 74 14.43 5.32 -7.86
CA GLY A 74 15.45 6.03 -7.10
C GLY A 74 14.95 6.53 -5.74
N VAL A 75 14.18 5.71 -5.04
CA VAL A 75 13.66 5.99 -3.70
C VAL A 75 14.42 5.14 -2.70
N ASP A 76 15.04 5.75 -1.69
CA ASP A 76 15.57 5.01 -0.55
C ASP A 76 14.47 4.83 0.53
N PRO A 77 14.02 3.60 0.83
CA PRO A 77 13.00 3.34 1.84
C PRO A 77 13.45 3.67 3.28
N ASP A 78 14.75 3.78 3.53
CA ASP A 78 15.30 4.18 4.82
C ASP A 78 15.41 5.70 4.96
N ASN A 79 15.28 6.44 3.85
CA ASN A 79 15.24 7.91 3.84
C ASN A 79 13.79 8.44 3.83
N PRO A 80 13.32 9.06 4.93
CA PRO A 80 11.97 9.63 5.00
C PRO A 80 11.68 10.69 3.93
N GLU A 81 12.68 11.48 3.52
CA GLU A 81 12.50 12.53 2.52
C GLU A 81 12.21 11.95 1.13
N ASP A 82 12.86 10.85 0.80
CA ASP A 82 12.64 10.13 -0.46
C ASP A 82 11.24 9.51 -0.51
N LEU A 83 10.79 8.90 0.60
CA LEU A 83 9.42 8.39 0.72
C LEU A 83 8.38 9.51 0.64
N CYS A 84 8.66 10.66 1.25
CA CYS A 84 7.81 11.84 1.14
C CYS A 84 7.73 12.36 -0.31
N ARG A 85 8.86 12.42 -1.03
CA ARG A 85 8.92 12.81 -2.44
C ARG A 85 8.09 11.84 -3.28
N PHE A 86 8.33 10.54 -3.12
CA PHE A 86 7.56 9.48 -3.77
C PHE A 86 6.05 9.66 -3.52
N GLY A 87 5.64 9.83 -2.27
CA GLY A 87 4.23 10.04 -1.92
C GLY A 87 3.60 11.25 -2.61
N ARG A 88 4.33 12.37 -2.72
CA ARG A 88 3.86 13.57 -3.43
C ARG A 88 3.75 13.35 -4.94
N GLU A 89 4.71 12.65 -5.53
CA GLU A 89 4.69 12.29 -6.95
C GLU A 89 3.50 11.37 -7.28
N GLU A 90 3.24 10.37 -6.43
CA GLU A 90 2.09 9.47 -6.57
C GLU A 90 0.77 10.23 -6.47
N ILE A 91 0.65 11.19 -5.54
CA ILE A 91 -0.52 12.09 -5.45
C ILE A 91 -0.68 12.90 -6.74
N ALA A 92 0.39 13.48 -7.25
CA ALA A 92 0.37 14.30 -8.47
C ALA A 92 -0.02 13.48 -9.71
N GLN A 93 0.41 12.22 -9.79
CA GLN A 93 0.06 11.28 -10.85
C GLN A 93 -1.34 10.68 -10.69
N ASN A 94 -2.03 10.97 -9.58
CA ASN A 94 -3.31 10.37 -9.22
C ASN A 94 -3.27 8.83 -9.30
N SER A 95 -2.14 8.25 -8.90
CA SER A 95 -1.89 6.81 -8.93
C SER A 95 -2.75 6.08 -7.89
N PRO A 96 -2.85 4.74 -7.94
CA PRO A 96 -3.54 3.97 -6.89
C PRO A 96 -3.03 4.25 -5.47
N VAL A 97 -1.73 4.50 -5.30
CA VAL A 97 -1.14 4.90 -4.01
C VAL A 97 -1.49 6.35 -3.70
N GLY A 98 -1.37 7.24 -4.68
CA GLY A 98 -1.65 8.67 -4.56
C GLY A 98 -3.10 8.98 -4.17
N VAL A 99 -4.07 8.23 -4.70
CA VAL A 99 -5.49 8.41 -4.35
C VAL A 99 -5.81 8.05 -2.90
N LEU A 100 -4.92 7.29 -2.23
CA LEU A 100 -5.00 6.96 -0.80
C LEU A 100 -4.25 7.96 0.09
N LEU A 101 -3.48 8.87 -0.50
CA LEU A 101 -2.71 9.88 0.21
C LEU A 101 -3.31 11.28 -0.01
N LYS A 102 -2.91 12.21 0.83
CA LYS A 102 -3.13 13.64 0.66
C LYS A 102 -2.00 14.41 1.35
N ALA A 103 -1.69 15.59 0.82
CA ALA A 103 -0.90 16.56 1.58
C ALA A 103 -1.68 16.96 2.85
N ARG A 104 -0.94 17.19 3.94
CA ARG A 104 -1.48 17.75 5.17
C ARG A 104 -1.88 19.22 4.97
#